data_AF-A0A8J6UCN5-F1
#
_entry.id   AF-A0A8J6UCN5-F1
#
_cell.length_a   1.000
_cell.length_b   1.000
_cell.length_c   1.000
_cell.angle_alpha   90.00
_cell.angle_beta   90.00
_cell.angle_gamma   90.00
#
_symmetry.space_group_name_H-M   'P 1'
#
loop_
_entity.id
_entity.type
_entity.pdbx_description
1 polymer ?
#
loop_
_entity_poly.entity_id
_entity_poly.type
_entity_poly.pdbx_seq_one_letter_code
_entity_poly.pdbx_strand_id
1 'polypeptide(L)' 'MTGNLQAIGFLITWVLGWGIGASLIDAGLIHAGVYSLETGQLGTATTFVLWTVLWGSGGVWLYRYWTKPSAG' A
#
# COMPACT_ATOMS: atom_id res chain seq x y z
N MET A 1 -23.11 15.44 4.78
CA MET A 1 -23.08 14.26 5.69
C MET A 1 -22.56 12.96 5.04
N THR A 2 -22.31 12.92 3.74
CA THR A 2 -21.78 11.75 2.99
C THR A 2 -20.27 11.50 3.15
N GLY A 3 -19.51 12.52 3.59
CA GLY A 3 -18.04 12.46 3.63
C GLY A 3 -17.46 11.39 4.56
N ASN A 4 -18.14 11.06 5.66
CA ASN A 4 -17.61 10.08 6.62
C ASN A 4 -17.64 8.65 6.08
N LEU A 5 -18.71 8.25 5.38
CA LEU A 5 -18.79 6.91 4.77
C LEU A 5 -17.76 6.75 3.64
N GLN A 6 -17.55 7.80 2.84
CA GLN A 6 -16.55 7.82 1.77
C GLN A 6 -15.13 7.74 2.32
N ALA A 7 -14.84 8.46 3.42
CA ALA A 7 -13.56 8.38 4.11
C ALA A 7 -13.31 6.98 4.71
N ILE A 8 -14.33 6.37 5.34
CA ILE A 8 -14.23 5.00 5.88
C ILE A 8 -13.99 3.99 4.75
N GLY A 9 -14.75 4.07 3.65
CA GLY A 9 -14.56 3.20 2.49
C GLY A 9 -13.18 3.35 1.86
N PHE A 10 -12.67 4.58 1.77
CA PHE A 10 -11.30 4.85 1.35
C PHE A 10 -10.30 4.20 2.30
N LEU A 11 -10.41 4.42 3.62
CA LEU A 11 -9.48 3.84 4.60
C LEU A 11 -9.47 2.31 4.56
N ILE A 12 -10.63 1.66 4.44
CA ILE A 12 -10.73 0.20 4.34
C ILE A 12 -10.03 -0.30 3.08
N THR A 13 -10.39 0.25 1.91
CA THR A 13 -9.78 -0.17 0.64
C THR A 13 -8.28 0.14 0.59
N TRP A 14 -7.87 1.24 1.19
CA TRP A 14 -6.48 1.67 1.29
C TRP A 14 -5.63 0.74 2.16
N VAL A 15 -6.14 0.37 3.35
CA VAL A 15 -5.46 -0.54 4.29
C VAL A 15 -5.44 -1.97 3.73
N LEU A 16 -6.54 -2.42 3.12
CA LEU A 16 -6.59 -3.72 2.46
C LEU A 16 -5.62 -3.77 1.26
N GLY A 17 -5.56 -2.71 0.45
CA GLY A 17 -4.60 -2.60 -0.65
C GLY A 17 -3.14 -2.60 -0.18
N TRP A 18 -2.86 -2.01 0.99
CA TRP A 18 -1.53 -2.09 1.60
C TRP A 18 -1.14 -3.53 1.97
N GLY A 19 -1.98 -4.22 2.75
CA GLY A 19 -1.69 -5.58 3.23
C GLY A 19 -1.73 -6.66 2.15
N ILE A 20 -2.79 -6.66 1.33
CA ILE A 20 -2.94 -7.61 0.21
C ILE A 20 -1.89 -7.34 -0.86
N GLY A 21 -1.63 -6.07 -1.19
CA GLY A 21 -0.62 -5.68 -2.18
C GLY A 21 0.77 -6.16 -1.81
N ALA A 22 1.22 -5.93 -0.57
CA ALA A 22 2.52 -6.40 -0.09
C ALA A 22 2.64 -7.93 -0.21
N SER A 23 1.59 -8.65 0.20
CA SER A 23 1.56 -10.11 0.22
C SER A 23 1.58 -10.71 -1.19
N LEU A 24 0.87 -10.10 -2.14
CA LEU A 24 0.87 -10.53 -3.54
C LEU A 24 2.21 -10.28 -4.22
N ILE A 25 2.86 -9.14 -3.94
CA ILE A 25 4.18 -8.83 -4.48
C ILE A 25 5.21 -9.81 -3.90
N ASP A 26 5.20 -10.04 -2.59
CA ASP A 26 6.08 -11.00 -1.91
C ASP A 26 5.93 -12.41 -2.49
N ALA A 27 4.69 -12.90 -2.63
CA ALA A 27 4.40 -14.18 -3.26
C ALA A 27 4.89 -14.25 -4.73
N GLY A 28 4.74 -13.17 -5.49
CA GLY A 28 5.24 -13.08 -6.87
C GLY A 28 6.76 -13.14 -6.96
N LEU A 29 7.48 -12.43 -6.07
CA LEU A 29 8.94 -12.44 -6.02
C LEU A 29 9.49 -13.81 -5.62
N ILE A 30 8.82 -14.49 -4.68
CA ILE A 30 9.13 -15.87 -4.31
C ILE A 30 8.89 -16.82 -5.49
N HIS A 31 7.74 -16.69 -6.16
CA HIS A 31 7.40 -17.53 -7.32
C HIS A 31 8.39 -17.33 -8.48
N ALA A 32 8.88 -16.11 -8.68
CA ALA A 32 9.90 -15.77 -9.68
C ALA A 32 11.32 -16.20 -9.27
N GLY A 33 11.52 -16.75 -8.07
CA GLY A 33 12.82 -17.23 -7.58
C GLY A 33 13.77 -16.11 -7.13
N VAL A 34 13.27 -14.91 -6.87
CA VAL A 34 14.10 -13.77 -6.41
C VAL A 34 14.66 -14.02 -5.00
N TYR A 35 13.87 -14.66 -4.14
CA TYR A 35 14.29 -15.21 -2.85
C TYR A 35 13.38 -16.39 -2.45
N SER A 36 13.79 -17.18 -1.45
CA SER A 36 13.02 -18.34 -0.95
C SER A 36 12.28 -18.03 0.36
N LEU A 37 11.28 -18.84 0.70
CA LEU A 37 10.54 -18.71 1.97
C LEU A 37 11.41 -19.03 3.19
N GLU A 38 12.30 -20.02 3.06
CA GLU A 38 13.03 -20.59 4.21
C GLU A 38 14.18 -19.71 4.69
N THR A 39 14.80 -18.92 3.80
CA THR A 39 15.91 -18.02 4.14
C THR A 39 15.65 -16.55 3.79
N GLY A 40 14.56 -16.24 3.09
CA GLY A 40 14.27 -14.92 2.53
C GLY A 40 13.55 -13.94 3.45
N GLN A 41 13.68 -14.07 4.77
CA GLN A 41 13.02 -13.17 5.74
C GLN A 41 13.40 -11.69 5.51
N LEU A 42 14.64 -11.44 5.07
CA LEU A 42 15.11 -10.13 4.63
C LEU A 42 14.46 -9.68 3.30
N GLY A 43 14.20 -10.61 2.38
CA GLY A 43 13.49 -10.35 1.12
C GLY A 43 12.06 -9.89 1.39
N THR A 44 11.32 -10.64 2.21
CA THR A 44 9.95 -10.27 2.61
C THR A 44 9.92 -8.95 3.37
N ALA A 45 10.83 -8.72 4.32
CA ALA A 45 10.92 -7.46 5.04
C ALA A 45 11.19 -6.28 4.09
N THR A 46 12.09 -6.46 3.12
CA THR A 46 12.40 -5.45 2.11
C THR A 46 11.18 -5.16 1.24
N THR A 47 10.48 -6.19 0.76
CA THR A 47 9.25 -6.05 -0.01
C THR A 47 8.19 -5.27 0.76
N PHE A 48 7.98 -5.60 2.03
CA PHE A 48 7.03 -4.89 2.90
C PHE A 48 7.41 -3.43 3.13
N VAL A 49 8.69 -3.14 3.39
CA VAL A 49 9.17 -1.76 3.61
C VAL A 49 9.00 -0.93 2.34
N LEU A 50 9.46 -1.46 1.20
CA LEU A 50 9.34 -0.76 -0.09
C LEU A 50 7.88 -0.51 -0.46
N TRP A 51 7.03 -1.51 -0.31
CA TRP A 51 5.60 -1.36 -0.57
C TRP A 51 4.94 -0.36 0.38
N THR A 52 5.31 -0.38 1.66
CA THR A 52 4.80 0.58 2.65
C THR A 52 5.17 2.01 2.27
N VAL A 53 6.40 2.24 1.85
CA VAL A 53 6.85 3.56 1.41
C VAL A 53 6.12 3.97 0.13
N LEU A 54 6.08 3.11 -0.89
CA LEU A 54 5.45 3.43 -2.18
C LEU A 54 3.94 3.66 -2.05
N TRP A 55 3.23 2.71 -1.43
CA TRP A 55 1.80 2.82 -1.22
C TRP A 55 1.50 4.01 -0.31
N GLY A 56 2.13 4.08 0.87
CA GLY A 56 1.91 5.15 1.84
C GLY A 56 2.15 6.56 1.26
N SER A 57 3.24 6.76 0.51
CA SER A 57 3.51 8.05 -0.15
C SER A 57 2.49 8.36 -1.25
N GLY A 58 2.04 7.36 -2.02
CA GLY A 58 0.92 7.50 -2.96
C GLY A 58 -0.38 7.95 -2.28
N GLY A 59 -0.66 7.43 -1.08
CA GLY A 59 -1.84 7.81 -0.30
C GLY A 59 -1.80 9.22 0.23
N VAL A 60 -0.63 9.62 0.77
CA VAL A 60 -0.39 11.01 1.18
C VAL A 60 -0.54 11.95 -0.01
N TRP A 61 0.02 11.58 -1.16
CA TRP A 61 -0.12 12.35 -2.39
C TRP A 61 -1.59 12.47 -2.84
N LEU A 62 -2.33 11.37 -2.85
CA LEU A 62 -3.73 11.34 -3.26
C LEU A 62 -4.61 12.16 -2.30
N TYR A 63 -4.43 11.98 -1.00
CA TYR A 63 -5.12 12.77 0.02
C TYR A 63 -4.86 14.27 -0.19
N ARG A 64 -3.59 14.67 -0.39
CA ARG A 64 -3.24 16.06 -0.67
C ARG A 64 -3.88 16.55 -1.97
N TYR A 65 -3.89 15.75 -3.02
CA TYR A 65 -4.51 16.13 -4.30
C TYR A 65 -6.00 16.41 -4.14
N TRP A 66 -6.72 15.54 -3.41
CA TRP A 66 -8.17 15.64 -3.22
C TRP A 66 -8.60 16.70 -2.21
N THR A 67 -7.70 17.07 -1.28
CA THR A 67 -7.96 18.09 -0.24
C THR A 67 -7.36 19.46 -0.56
N LYS A 68 -6.75 19.64 -1.74
CA LYS A 68 -6.31 20.96 -2.21
C LYS A 68 -7.49 21.93 -2.19
N PRO A 69 -7.36 23.11 -1.56
CA PRO A 69 -8.37 24.15 -1.67
C PRO A 69 -8.56 24.51 -3.14
N SER A 70 -9.80 24.53 -3.63
CA SER A 70 -10.09 25.18 -4.91
C SER A 70 -9.59 26.62 -4.79
N ALA A 71 -8.60 27.01 -5.58
CA ALA A 71 -8.24 28.40 -5.72
C ALA A 71 -9.49 29.12 -6.26
N GLY A 72 -10.14 29.88 -5.39
CA GLY A 72 -11.23 30.78 -5.75
C GLY A 72 -10.71 32.00 -6.47
#